data_AF-A0A7I8E9W4-F1
#
_entry.id   AF-A0A7I8E9W4-F1
#
_cell.length_a   1.000
_cell.length_b   1.000
_cell.length_c   1.000
_cell.angle_alpha   90.00
_cell.angle_beta   90.00
_cell.angle_gamma   90.00
#
_symmetry.space_group_name_H-M   'P 1'
#
loop_
_entity.id
_entity.type
_entity.pdbx_description
1 polymer ?
#
loop_
_entity_poly.entity_id
_entity_poly.type
_entity_poly.pdbx_seq_one_letter_code
_entity_poly.pdbx_strand_id
1 'polypeptide(L)' 'MAKKFPINPAHPERVCWGCDRYCSADDLRCGNGSGRTQHPAEILGDDWHSWTADEQKAEPTE' A
#
# COMPACT_ATOMS: atom_id res chain seq x y z
N MET A 1 -7.89 -7.76 -12.70
CA MET A 1 -8.36 -8.02 -11.32
C MET A 1 -7.36 -7.37 -10.39
N ALA A 2 -7.74 -6.26 -9.74
CA ALA A 2 -6.89 -5.66 -8.73
C ALA A 2 -6.77 -6.65 -7.55
N LYS A 3 -5.56 -7.10 -7.23
CA LYS A 3 -5.34 -7.94 -6.05
C LYS A 3 -5.74 -7.16 -4.81
N LYS A 4 -6.25 -7.86 -3.79
CA LYS A 4 -6.59 -7.23 -2.51
C LYS A 4 -5.35 -6.57 -1.93
N PHE A 5 -5.45 -5.26 -1.70
CA PHE A 5 -4.46 -4.52 -0.93
C PHE A 5 -4.62 -4.92 0.54
N PRO A 6 -3.65 -5.64 1.13
CA PRO A 6 -3.74 -6.10 2.50
C PRO A 6 -3.63 -4.91 3.45
N ILE A 7 -4.48 -4.85 4.46
CA ILE A 7 -4.45 -3.78 5.46
C ILE A 7 -3.20 -3.88 6.32
N ASN A 8 -2.86 -5.08 6.80
CA ASN A 8 -1.66 -5.28 7.61
C ASN A 8 -0.81 -6.45 7.10
N PRO A 9 0.02 -6.23 6.06
CA PRO A 9 0.99 -7.23 5.63
C PRO A 9 2.06 -7.45 6.73
N ALA A 10 2.49 -8.69 6.93
CA ALA A 10 3.46 -9.03 8.00
C ALA A 10 4.88 -8.47 7.75
N HIS A 11 5.26 -8.33 6.47
CA HIS A 11 6.57 -7.82 6.05
C HIS A 11 6.41 -6.84 4.89
N PRO A 12 5.82 -5.64 5.13
CA PRO A 12 5.64 -4.65 4.08
C PRO A 12 6.96 -4.22 3.45
N GLU A 13 8.08 -4.34 4.17
CA GLU A 13 9.41 -3.90 3.77
C GLU A 13 10.01 -4.69 2.60
N ARG A 14 9.51 -5.91 2.38
CA ARG A 14 10.05 -6.85 1.38
C ARG A 14 9.37 -6.75 0.03
N VAL A 15 8.33 -5.92 -0.07
CA VAL A 15 7.47 -5.82 -1.25
C VAL A 15 7.45 -4.38 -1.76
N CYS A 16 7.35 -4.23 -3.07
CA CYS A 16 7.04 -2.98 -3.74
C CYS A 16 5.53 -2.85 -3.93
N TRP A 17 4.97 -1.82 -3.30
CA TRP A 17 3.52 -1.57 -3.28
C TRP A 17 3.05 -0.65 -4.43
N GLY A 18 3.97 -0.22 -5.28
CA GLY A 18 3.69 0.70 -6.40
C GLY A 18 3.19 0.02 -7.67
N CYS A 19 3.03 -1.30 -7.66
CA CYS A 19 2.45 -2.03 -8.77
C CYS A 19 1.60 -3.22 -8.31
N ASP A 20 0.65 -3.64 -9.14
CA ASP A 20 -0.24 -4.78 -8.86
C ASP A 20 0.48 -6.14 -8.78
N ARG A 21 1.78 -6.16 -9.11
CA ARG A 21 2.60 -7.38 -9.11
C ARG A 21 3.21 -7.69 -7.75
N TYR A 22 3.23 -6.73 -6.81
CA TYR A 22 3.90 -6.89 -5.51
C TYR A 22 5.30 -7.48 -5.65
N CYS A 23 6.10 -6.87 -6.52
CA CYS A 23 7.47 -7.30 -6.77
C CYS A 23 8.28 -7.27 -5.46
N SER A 24 9.24 -8.18 -5.31
CA SER A 24 10.16 -8.13 -4.17
C SER A 24 10.97 -6.84 -4.18
N ALA A 25 11.34 -6.35 -2.99
CA ALA A 25 12.18 -5.17 -2.84
C ALA A 25 13.52 -5.29 -3.58
N ASP A 26 14.06 -6.50 -3.69
CA ASP A 26 15.29 -6.84 -4.43
C ASP A 26 15.09 -7.07 -5.94
N ASP A 27 13.87 -7.30 -6.41
CA ASP A 27 13.58 -7.59 -7.84
C ASP A 27 12.46 -6.69 -8.36
N LEU A 28 12.73 -5.38 -8.41
CA LEU A 28 11.76 -4.37 -8.80
C LEU A 28 11.48 -4.42 -10.31
N ARG A 29 10.40 -5.11 -10.70
CA ARG A 29 9.96 -5.16 -12.10
C ARG A 29 9.21 -3.92 -12.59
N CYS A 30 8.73 -3.07 -11.67
CA CYS A 30 7.95 -1.88 -12.00
C CYS A 30 8.76 -0.58 -12.00
N GLY A 31 10.01 -0.61 -11.52
CA GLY A 31 10.72 0.59 -11.11
C GLY A 31 11.41 1.39 -12.21
N ASN A 32 11.82 0.80 -13.34
CA ASN A 32 12.74 1.47 -14.30
C ASN A 32 13.94 2.17 -13.60
N GLY A 33 14.45 1.62 -12.49
CA GLY A 33 15.48 2.24 -11.65
C GLY A 33 14.97 3.15 -10.51
N SER A 34 13.67 3.39 -10.43
CA SER A 34 13.02 3.98 -9.25
C SER A 34 12.92 2.91 -8.15
N GLY A 35 13.27 3.29 -6.91
CA GLY A 35 13.27 2.41 -5.75
C GLY A 35 11.88 1.86 -5.41
N ARG A 36 11.82 0.94 -4.44
CA ARG A 36 10.54 0.33 -4.05
C ARG A 36 9.59 1.39 -3.48
N THR A 37 8.31 1.22 -3.74
CA THR A 37 7.26 1.97 -3.04
C THR A 37 6.93 1.27 -1.73
N GLN A 38 6.96 2.02 -0.63
CA GLN A 38 6.67 1.55 0.71
C GLN A 38 5.17 1.36 0.93
N HIS A 39 4.79 0.45 1.82
CA HIS A 39 3.39 0.31 2.24
C HIS A 39 3.00 1.49 3.13
N PRO A 40 1.76 2.00 3.07
CA PRO A 40 1.26 3.01 3.99
C PRO A 40 1.49 2.64 5.47
N ALA A 41 1.36 1.35 5.84
CA ALA A 41 1.65 0.88 7.20
C ALA A 41 3.09 1.13 7.67
N GLU A 42 4.06 1.23 6.76
CA GLU A 42 5.47 1.48 7.11
C GLU A 42 5.73 2.93 7.52
N ILE A 43 4.98 3.86 6.92
CA ILE A 43 5.19 5.30 7.11
C ILE A 43 4.20 5.86 8.13
N LEU A 44 2.97 5.34 8.12
CA LEU A 44 1.84 5.83 8.92
C LEU A 44 1.52 4.92 10.12
N GLY A 45 2.09 3.70 10.17
CA GLY A 45 1.82 2.69 11.20
C GLY A 45 0.69 1.72 10.83
N ASP A 46 0.51 0.66 11.62
CA ASP A 46 -0.51 -0.39 11.39
C ASP A 46 -1.94 0.16 11.24
N ASP A 47 -2.24 1.31 11.86
CA ASP A 47 -3.54 1.99 11.82
C ASP A 47 -3.72 2.94 10.61
N TRP A 48 -2.84 2.91 9.61
CA TRP A 48 -2.94 3.76 8.41
C TRP A 48 -4.32 3.69 7.73
N HIS A 49 -4.94 2.51 7.73
CA HIS A 49 -6.24 2.28 7.12
C HIS A 49 -7.38 2.99 7.87
N SER A 50 -7.23 3.20 9.18
CA SER A 50 -8.20 3.91 10.02
C SER A 50 -8.31 5.38 9.61
N TRP A 51 -7.24 5.98 9.10
CA TRP A 51 -7.27 7.34 8.53
C TRP A 51 -8.06 7.38 7.22
N THR A 52 -7.91 6.37 6.36
CA THR A 52 -8.64 6.29 5.08
C THR A 52 -10.11 5.90 5.22
N ALA A 53 -10.48 5.29 6.36
CA ALA A 53 -11.84 4.85 6.63
C ALA A 53 -12.75 6.00 7.08
N ASP A 54 -12.19 7.05 7.69
CA ASP A 54 -12.94 8.24 8.11
C ASP A 54 -13.42 9.05 6.89
N GLU A 55 -12.61 9.12 5.83
CA GLU A 55 -12.96 9.82 4.58
C GLU A 55 -14.07 9.11 3.77
N GLN A 56 -14.24 7.79 3.92
CA GLN A 56 -15.28 7.03 3.21
C GLN A 56 -16.64 7.03 3.93
N LYS A 57 -16.72 7.67 5.11
CA LYS A 57 -17.97 7.96 5.82
C LYS A 57 -18.40 9.43 5.73
N ALA A 58 -17.73 10.26 4.93
CA ALA A 58 -18.27 11.54 4.50
C ALA A 58 -19.29 11.28 3.37
N GLU A 59 -20.49 10.87 3.79
CA GLU A 59 -21.67 10.84 2.94
C GLU A 59 -21.84 12.21 2.26
N PRO A 60 -22.21 12.28 0.98
CA PRO A 60 -22.63 13.53 0.37
C PRO A 60 -23.94 13.93 1.05
N THR A 61 -23.85 14.76 2.08
CA THR A 61 -25.01 15.44 2.65
C THR A 61 -25.56 16.38 1.59
N GLU A 62 -26.79 16.04 1.19
CA GLU A 62 -27.81 16.73 0.40
C GLU A 62 -27.71 18.26 0.27
#